data_AF-A0A813E118-F1
#
_entry.id   AF-A0A813E118-F1
#
_cell.length_a   1.000
_cell.length_b   1.000
_cell.length_c   1.000
_cell.angle_alpha   90.00
_cell.angle_beta   90.00
_cell.angle_gamma   90.00
#
_symmetry.space_group_name_H-M   'P 1'
#
loop_
_entity.id
_entity.type
_entity.pdbx_description
1 polymer ?
#
loop_
_entity_poly.entity_id
_entity_poly.type
_entity_poly.pdbx_seq_one_letter_code
_entity_poly.pdbx_strand_id
1 'polypeptide(L)'
;MLCWSFILLFAIQCIAGMIIANLVRDYISDESNHRETRRALFIYYGTFTRTFLTMFEIIFANWAPACRVLVDNVSEWFSNFFLVYRCDLGFALVNVLNTVFVQQTLRAASIDEELSFKQKQKDQVKYTQEVKKLFESVDVSSDGAITFDEFAVLVENPKLKF
;
A
#
# COMPACT_ATOMS: atom_id res chain seq x y z
N MET A 1 4.06 -6.96 5.44
CA MET A 1 5.09 -5.98 5.08
C MET A 1 4.77 -4.58 5.60
N LEU A 2 3.56 -4.03 5.35
CA LEU A 2 3.18 -2.69 5.82
C LEU A 2 3.51 -2.38 7.28
N CYS A 3 3.06 -3.26 8.19
CA CYS A 3 3.24 -3.04 9.63
C CYS A 3 4.72 -2.84 9.99
N TRP A 4 5.61 -3.65 9.39
CA TRP A 4 7.05 -3.53 9.57
C TRP A 4 7.62 -2.24 9.00
N SER A 5 7.13 -1.78 7.83
CA SER A 5 7.52 -0.48 7.27
C SER A 5 7.08 0.68 8.17
N PHE A 6 5.87 0.64 8.71
CA PHE A 6 5.38 1.65 9.66
C PHE A 6 6.18 1.65 10.96
N ILE A 7 6.51 0.47 11.51
CA ILE A 7 7.36 0.34 12.70
C ILE A 7 8.76 0.92 12.43
N LEU A 8 9.35 0.63 11.27
CA LEU A 8 10.65 1.16 10.89
C LEU A 8 10.63 2.69 10.77
N LEU A 9 9.63 3.24 10.08
CA LEU A 9 9.47 4.69 9.95
C LEU A 9 9.25 5.36 11.31
N PHE A 10 8.47 4.73 12.20
CA PHE A 10 8.28 5.19 13.57
C PHE A 10 9.58 5.15 14.38
N ALA A 11 10.43 4.13 14.19
CA ALA A 11 11.72 4.07 14.86
C ALA A 11 12.67 5.19 14.36
N ILE A 12 12.75 5.39 13.04
CA ILE A 12 13.56 6.48 12.45
C ILE A 12 13.05 7.84 12.94
N GLN A 13 11.74 8.03 13.02
CA GLN A 13 11.10 9.22 13.59
C GLN A 13 11.60 9.51 15.01
N CYS A 14 11.56 8.50 15.88
CA CYS A 14 12.01 8.63 17.26
C CYS A 14 13.51 8.97 17.34
N ILE A 15 14.33 8.31 16.52
CA ILE A 15 15.78 8.54 16.50
C ILE A 15 16.08 9.96 16.04
N ALA A 16 15.49 10.43 14.94
CA ALA A 16 15.66 11.79 14.44
C ALA A 16 15.21 12.83 15.49
N GLY A 17 14.08 12.58 16.15
CA GLY A 17 13.60 13.42 17.26
C GLY A 17 14.56 13.47 18.44
N MET A 18 15.12 12.33 18.85
CA MET A 18 16.10 12.28 19.94
C MET A 18 17.40 12.99 19.59
N ILE A 19 17.87 12.88 18.34
CA ILE A 19 19.07 13.58 17.86
C ILE A 19 18.88 15.08 18.02
N ILE A 20 17.78 15.64 17.50
CA ILE A 20 17.57 17.09 17.56
C ILE A 20 17.29 17.58 18.99
N ALA A 21 16.55 16.82 19.80
CA ALA A 21 16.32 17.15 21.20
C ALA A 21 17.63 17.21 22.00
N ASN A 22 18.60 16.34 21.70
CA ASN A 22 19.90 16.37 22.34
C ASN A 22 20.77 17.53 21.83
N LEU A 23 20.77 17.82 20.53
CA LEU A 23 21.55 18.94 19.97
C LEU A 23 21.09 20.32 20.46
N VAL A 24 19.81 20.48 20.76
CA VAL A 24 19.23 21.77 21.21
C VAL A 24 19.28 21.91 22.74
N ARG A 25 19.55 20.82 23.48
CA ARG A 25 19.49 20.79 24.94
C ARG A 25 20.38 21.86 25.58
N ASP A 26 21.64 21.96 25.15
CA ASP A 26 22.60 22.89 25.74
C ASP A 26 22.17 24.35 25.52
N TYR A 27 21.65 24.67 24.34
CA TYR A 27 21.13 26.00 24.03
C TYR A 27 19.92 26.37 24.92
N ILE A 28 19.02 25.41 25.16
CA ILE A 28 17.85 25.61 26.05
C ILE A 28 18.29 25.79 27.50
N SER A 29 19.31 25.04 27.95
CA SER A 29 19.78 25.06 29.34
C SER A 29 20.63 26.29 29.69
N ASP A 30 21.30 26.89 28.71
CA ASP A 30 22.15 28.06 28.91
C ASP A 30 21.31 29.32 29.23
N GLU A 31 21.51 29.88 30.42
CA GLU A 31 20.77 31.06 30.91
C GLU A 31 21.25 32.38 30.28
N SER A 32 22.41 32.39 29.62
CA SER A 32 22.89 33.56 28.88
C SER A 32 22.09 33.81 27.59
N ASN A 33 21.45 32.78 27.04
CA ASN A 33 20.60 32.88 25.86
C ASN A 33 19.25 33.55 26.16
N HIS A 34 18.69 34.22 25.15
CA HIS A 34 17.45 34.97 25.30
C HIS A 34 16.29 34.07 25.76
N ARG A 35 15.59 34.51 26.81
CA ARG A 35 14.54 33.72 27.48
C ARG A 35 13.41 33.30 26.54
N GLU A 36 12.97 34.19 25.65
CA GLU A 36 11.88 33.87 24.71
C GLU A 36 12.30 32.83 23.68
N THR A 37 13.54 32.89 23.19
CA THR A 37 14.09 31.88 22.27
C THR A 37 14.18 30.52 22.93
N ARG A 38 14.70 30.45 24.16
CA ARG A 38 14.77 29.21 24.94
C ARG A 38 13.38 28.61 25.18
N ARG A 39 12.39 29.46 25.47
CA ARG A 39 10.98 29.05 25.65
C ARG A 39 10.40 28.49 24.35
N ALA A 40 10.63 29.16 23.22
CA ALA A 40 10.16 28.71 21.91
C ALA A 40 10.78 27.34 21.54
N LEU A 41 12.09 27.19 21.72
CA LEU A 41 12.77 25.91 21.50
C LEU A 41 12.27 24.82 22.45
N PHE A 42 12.00 25.14 23.72
CA PHE A 42 11.46 24.18 24.67
C PHE A 42 10.06 23.68 24.29
N ILE A 43 9.21 24.55 23.73
CA ILE A 43 7.85 24.18 23.29
C ILE A 43 7.91 23.06 22.26
N TYR A 44 8.83 23.16 21.30
CA TYR A 44 9.00 22.19 20.22
C TYR A 44 9.90 21.00 20.60
N TYR A 45 11.04 21.25 21.25
CA TYR A 45 12.14 20.28 21.38
C TYR A 45 12.53 19.95 22.83
N GLY A 46 11.84 20.50 23.82
CA GLY A 46 12.26 20.46 25.23
C GLY A 46 12.08 19.11 25.94
N THR A 47 11.17 18.25 25.45
CA THR A 47 10.96 16.91 25.99
C THR A 47 10.77 15.91 24.86
N PHE A 48 11.00 14.62 25.13
CA PHE A 48 10.81 13.57 24.12
C PHE A 48 9.43 13.65 23.44
N THR A 49 8.34 13.73 24.21
CA THR A 49 6.98 13.78 23.66
C THR A 49 6.73 15.03 22.81
N ARG A 50 7.27 16.19 23.21
CA ARG A 50 7.17 17.43 22.44
C ARG A 50 7.93 17.32 21.13
N THR A 51 9.15 16.81 21.19
CA THR A 51 9.96 16.61 19.98
C THR A 51 9.32 15.59 19.06
N PHE A 52 8.81 14.48 19.60
CA PHE A 52 8.13 13.46 18.81
C PHE A 52 6.91 14.03 18.06
N LEU A 53 6.06 14.81 18.75
CA LEU A 53 4.93 15.51 18.14
C LEU A 53 5.40 16.51 17.08
N THR A 54 6.42 17.32 17.40
CA THR A 54 6.99 18.30 16.47
C THR A 54 7.53 17.64 15.20
N MET A 55 8.27 16.54 15.34
CA MET A 55 8.78 15.79 14.19
C MET A 55 7.61 15.22 13.36
N PHE A 56 6.51 14.80 14.00
CA PHE A 56 5.32 14.34 13.28
C PHE A 56 4.67 15.47 12.49
N GLU A 57 4.53 16.67 13.10
CA GLU A 57 4.05 17.88 12.42
C GLU A 57 4.97 18.31 11.27
N ILE A 58 6.29 18.17 11.42
CA ILE A 58 7.26 18.46 10.36
C ILE A 58 7.05 17.55 9.15
N ILE A 59 6.55 16.33 9.30
CA ILE A 59 6.22 15.48 8.15
C ILE A 59 4.87 15.91 7.55
N PHE A 60 3.82 15.94 8.36
CA PHE A 60 2.44 15.95 7.86
C PHE A 60 1.78 17.32 7.78
N ALA A 61 2.33 18.33 8.45
CA ALA A 61 1.71 19.64 8.63
C ALA A 61 2.70 20.76 8.28
N ASN A 62 2.61 21.88 9.01
CA ASN A 62 3.46 23.03 8.77
C ASN A 62 4.84 22.85 9.43
N TRP A 63 5.83 22.53 8.62
CA TRP A 63 7.21 22.34 9.06
C TRP A 63 7.97 23.64 9.32
N ALA A 64 7.51 24.77 8.74
CA ALA A 64 8.29 26.01 8.72
C ALA A 64 8.54 26.60 10.12
N PRO A 65 7.54 26.74 11.02
CA PRO A 65 7.77 27.33 12.35
C PRO A 65 8.76 26.54 13.21
N ALA A 66 8.61 25.21 13.24
CA ALA A 66 9.48 24.31 14.00
C ALA A 66 10.92 24.29 13.45
N CYS A 67 11.09 24.37 12.14
CA CYS A 67 12.40 24.48 11.50
C CYS A 67 13.04 25.85 11.76
N ARG A 68 12.30 26.93 11.47
CA ARG A 68 12.79 28.32 11.55
C ARG A 68 13.21 28.74 12.94
N VAL A 69 12.53 28.25 13.99
CA VAL A 69 12.96 28.57 15.36
C VAL A 69 14.38 28.06 15.66
N LEU A 70 14.83 26.93 15.10
CA LEU A 70 16.23 26.50 15.22
C LEU A 70 17.15 27.22 14.24
N VAL A 71 16.75 27.29 12.97
CA VAL A 71 17.60 27.83 11.89
C VAL A 71 17.95 29.30 12.15
N ASP A 72 16.95 30.09 12.54
CA ASP A 72 17.10 31.54 12.68
C ASP A 72 17.72 31.93 14.03
N ASN A 73 17.64 31.09 15.07
CA ASN A 73 18.09 31.44 16.42
C ASN A 73 19.29 30.62 16.96
N VAL A 74 19.53 29.42 16.45
CA VAL A 74 20.57 28.51 16.94
C VAL A 74 21.68 28.37 15.92
N SER A 75 21.37 27.86 14.73
CA SER A 75 22.34 27.66 13.66
C SER A 75 21.67 27.32 12.34
N GLU A 76 22.14 27.92 11.25
CA GLU A 76 21.63 27.64 9.90
C GLU A 76 21.84 26.16 9.48
N TRP A 77 22.83 25.47 10.08
CA TRP A 77 23.11 24.05 9.83
C TRP A 77 21.92 23.11 10.12
N PHE A 78 20.98 23.52 10.97
CA PHE A 78 19.75 22.75 11.20
C PHE A 78 18.87 22.66 9.95
N SER A 79 19.00 23.59 9.00
CA SER A 79 18.31 23.55 7.70
C SER A 79 18.60 22.25 6.96
N ASN A 80 19.87 21.84 6.91
CA ASN A 80 20.29 20.61 6.25
C ASN A 80 19.64 19.38 6.90
N PHE A 81 19.58 19.33 8.23
CA PHE A 81 18.92 18.23 8.96
C PHE A 81 17.44 18.12 8.58
N PHE A 82 16.70 19.23 8.62
CA PHE A 82 15.26 19.21 8.32
C PHE A 82 14.97 18.89 6.86
N LEU A 83 15.80 19.37 5.92
CA LEU A 83 15.66 19.06 4.51
C LEU A 83 15.88 17.57 4.24
N VAL A 84 16.96 16.98 4.75
CA VAL A 84 17.25 15.54 4.60
C VAL A 84 16.13 14.72 5.22
N TYR A 85 15.77 15.02 6.47
CA TYR A 85 14.70 14.31 7.18
C TYR A 85 13.36 14.35 6.42
N ARG A 86 12.95 15.54 5.93
CA ARG A 86 11.67 15.71 5.23
C ARG A 86 11.69 15.06 3.85
N CYS A 87 12.79 15.14 3.11
CA CYS A 87 12.93 14.47 1.82
C CYS A 87 12.91 12.95 1.99
N ASP A 88 13.69 12.41 2.92
CA ASP A 88 13.82 10.96 3.09
C ASP A 88 12.54 10.35 3.66
N LEU A 89 12.02 10.86 4.79
CA LEU A 89 10.80 10.30 5.38
C LEU A 89 9.54 10.64 4.58
N GLY A 90 9.47 11.84 3.98
CA GLY A 90 8.37 12.20 3.10
C GLY A 90 8.30 11.27 1.88
N PHE A 91 9.43 11.03 1.22
CA PHE A 91 9.51 10.12 0.08
C PHE A 91 9.23 8.67 0.49
N ALA A 92 9.79 8.21 1.62
CA ALA A 92 9.55 6.86 2.12
C ALA A 92 8.06 6.62 2.43
N LEU A 93 7.36 7.59 3.03
CA LEU A 93 5.92 7.50 3.29
C LEU A 93 5.10 7.37 2.01
N VAL A 94 5.38 8.23 1.01
CA VAL A 94 4.70 8.16 -0.30
C VAL A 94 4.94 6.81 -0.98
N ASN A 95 6.16 6.28 -0.93
CA ASN A 95 6.48 4.98 -1.51
C ASN A 95 5.78 3.83 -0.79
N VAL A 96 5.70 3.87 0.54
CA VAL A 96 4.95 2.87 1.32
C VAL A 96 3.48 2.89 0.88
N LEU A 97 2.85 4.07 0.81
CA LEU A 97 1.47 4.23 0.34
C LEU A 97 1.26 3.68 -1.07
N ASN A 98 2.10 4.09 -2.02
CA ASN A 98 2.04 3.62 -3.41
C ASN A 98 2.16 2.10 -3.51
N THR A 99 3.07 1.50 -2.73
CA THR A 99 3.26 0.05 -2.69
C THR A 99 1.99 -0.66 -2.21
N VAL A 100 1.27 -0.09 -1.23
CA VAL A 100 -0.01 -0.67 -0.76
C VAL A 100 -1.04 -0.69 -1.87
N PHE A 101 -1.20 0.44 -2.57
CA PHE A 101 -2.17 0.57 -3.65
C PHE A 101 -1.85 -0.43 -4.77
N VAL A 102 -0.59 -0.50 -5.21
CA VAL A 102 -0.15 -1.46 -6.23
C VAL A 102 -0.41 -2.90 -5.77
N GLN A 103 -0.09 -3.25 -4.53
CA GLN A 103 -0.36 -4.60 -3.99
C GLN A 103 -1.85 -4.93 -3.97
N GLN A 104 -2.71 -3.98 -3.60
CA GLN A 104 -4.16 -4.17 -3.62
C GLN A 104 -4.69 -4.34 -5.05
N THR A 105 -4.23 -3.52 -5.99
CA THR A 105 -4.60 -3.61 -7.41
C THR A 105 -4.18 -4.96 -8.01
N LEU A 106 -2.94 -5.38 -7.79
CA LEU A 106 -2.45 -6.68 -8.28
C LEU A 106 -3.21 -7.85 -7.66
N ARG A 107 -3.55 -7.76 -6.37
CA ARG A 107 -4.35 -8.78 -5.70
C ARG A 107 -5.76 -8.88 -6.28
N ALA A 108 -6.43 -7.75 -6.54
CA ALA A 108 -7.74 -7.74 -7.18
C ALA A 108 -7.68 -8.37 -8.58
N ALA A 109 -6.70 -7.98 -9.40
CA ALA A 109 -6.50 -8.57 -10.73
C ALA A 109 -6.27 -10.08 -10.68
N SER A 110 -5.50 -10.58 -9.70
CA SER A 110 -5.27 -12.03 -9.54
C SER A 110 -6.53 -12.81 -9.15
N ILE A 111 -7.42 -12.20 -8.36
CA ILE A 111 -8.71 -12.81 -8.00
C ILE A 111 -9.62 -12.89 -9.22
N ASP A 112 -9.68 -11.82 -10.02
CA ASP A 112 -10.48 -11.80 -11.25
C ASP A 112 -9.99 -12.84 -12.26
N GLU A 113 -8.67 -13.02 -12.39
CA GLU A 113 -8.09 -14.06 -13.23
C GLU A 113 -8.49 -15.47 -12.75
N GLU A 114 -8.36 -15.75 -11.45
CA GLU A 114 -8.74 -17.05 -10.86
C GLU A 114 -10.24 -17.34 -11.04
N LEU A 115 -11.09 -16.34 -10.86
CA LEU A 115 -12.54 -16.45 -11.09
C LEU A 115 -12.85 -16.72 -12.56
N SER A 116 -12.19 -16.01 -13.48
CA SER A 116 -12.37 -16.23 -14.92
C SER A 116 -11.94 -17.64 -15.34
N PHE A 117 -10.86 -18.16 -14.76
CA PHE A 117 -10.37 -19.51 -15.01
C PHE A 117 -11.35 -20.57 -14.49
N LYS A 118 -11.82 -20.42 -13.25
CA LYS A 118 -12.85 -21.30 -12.66
C LYS A 118 -14.16 -21.27 -13.45
N GLN A 119 -14.54 -20.10 -13.98
CA GLN A 119 -15.73 -19.96 -14.81
C GLN A 119 -15.57 -20.73 -16.13
N LYS A 120 -14.44 -20.57 -16.82
CA LYS A 120 -14.13 -21.34 -18.04
C LYS A 120 -14.17 -22.85 -17.81
N GLN A 121 -13.62 -23.34 -16.69
CA GLN A 121 -13.70 -24.76 -16.34
C GLN A 121 -15.15 -25.22 -16.14
N LYS A 122 -15.97 -24.45 -15.41
CA LYS A 122 -17.40 -24.76 -15.22
C LYS A 122 -18.14 -24.80 -16.55
N ASP A 123 -17.87 -23.85 -17.43
CA ASP A 123 -18.51 -23.76 -18.74
C ASP A 123 -18.09 -24.94 -19.63
N GLN A 124 -16.82 -25.37 -19.58
CA GLN A 124 -16.35 -26.55 -20.30
C GLN A 124 -17.00 -27.85 -19.78
N VAL A 125 -17.15 -28.00 -18.46
CA VAL A 125 -17.85 -29.16 -17.86
C VAL A 125 -19.32 -29.16 -18.24
N LYS A 126 -20.00 -28.01 -18.16
CA LYS A 126 -21.40 -27.88 -18.59
C LYS A 126 -21.55 -28.21 -20.06
N TYR A 127 -20.70 -27.67 -20.92
CA TYR A 127 -20.72 -27.95 -22.35
C TYR A 127 -20.53 -29.44 -22.63
N THR A 128 -19.55 -30.09 -21.99
CA THR A 128 -19.33 -31.54 -22.11
C THR A 128 -20.56 -32.35 -21.66
N GLN A 129 -21.21 -31.94 -20.56
CA GLN A 129 -22.43 -32.58 -20.07
C GLN A 129 -23.62 -32.39 -21.02
N GLU A 130 -23.79 -31.20 -21.59
CA GLU A 130 -24.85 -30.92 -22.57
C GLU A 130 -24.64 -31.71 -23.86
N VAL A 131 -23.42 -31.78 -24.37
CA VAL A 131 -23.05 -32.62 -25.50
C VAL A 131 -23.32 -34.08 -25.18
N LYS A 132 -22.86 -34.60 -24.02
CA LYS A 132 -23.11 -35.99 -23.62
C LYS A 132 -24.61 -36.32 -23.57
N LYS A 133 -25.43 -35.45 -22.98
CA LYS A 133 -26.90 -35.62 -22.95
C LYS A 133 -27.51 -35.60 -24.35
N LEU A 134 -26.99 -34.79 -25.26
CA LEU A 134 -27.46 -34.75 -26.63
C LEU A 134 -27.16 -36.08 -27.36
N PHE A 135 -25.94 -36.60 -27.22
CA PHE A 135 -25.54 -37.89 -27.77
C PHE A 135 -26.39 -39.04 -27.17
N GLU A 136 -26.58 -39.08 -25.85
CA GLU A 136 -27.43 -40.05 -25.17
C GLU A 136 -28.91 -39.98 -25.60
N SER A 137 -29.39 -38.81 -26.03
CA SER A 137 -30.78 -38.65 -26.49
C SER A 137 -31.03 -39.18 -27.91
N VAL A 138 -29.98 -39.46 -28.67
CA VAL A 138 -30.06 -39.89 -30.08
C VAL A 138 -29.47 -41.28 -30.32
N ASP A 139 -28.67 -41.81 -29.40
CA ASP A 139 -28.30 -43.24 -29.37
C ASP A 139 -29.52 -44.10 -28.98
N VAL A 140 -30.27 -44.53 -30.01
CA VAL A 140 -31.47 -45.38 -29.84
C VAL A 140 -31.05 -46.82 -29.53
N SER A 141 -29.87 -47.23 -30.03
CA SER A 141 -29.32 -48.57 -29.86
C SER A 141 -28.80 -48.85 -28.44
N SER A 142 -28.47 -47.79 -27.69
CA SER A 142 -27.85 -47.84 -26.35
C SER A 142 -26.52 -48.59 -26.32
N ASP A 143 -25.80 -48.65 -27.45
CA ASP A 143 -24.50 -49.32 -27.56
C ASP A 143 -23.33 -48.37 -27.25
N GLY A 144 -23.61 -47.07 -27.04
CA GLY A 144 -22.62 -46.04 -26.73
C GLY A 144 -21.87 -45.51 -27.96
N ALA A 145 -22.20 -45.98 -29.16
CA ALA A 145 -21.76 -45.44 -30.44
C ALA A 145 -22.91 -44.71 -31.13
N ILE A 146 -22.58 -43.85 -32.10
CA ILE A 146 -23.59 -43.22 -32.97
C ILE A 146 -23.41 -43.78 -34.37
N THR A 147 -24.48 -44.39 -34.89
CA THR A 147 -24.54 -44.85 -36.27
C THR A 147 -24.74 -43.68 -37.24
N PHE A 148 -24.41 -43.88 -38.52
CA PHE A 148 -24.51 -42.81 -39.52
C PHE A 148 -25.94 -42.27 -39.68
N ASP A 149 -26.95 -43.13 -39.52
CA ASP A 149 -28.37 -42.75 -39.58
C ASP A 149 -28.79 -41.91 -38.34
N GLU A 150 -28.35 -42.29 -37.15
CA GLU A 150 -28.56 -41.50 -35.91
C GLU A 150 -27.85 -40.15 -35.99
N PHE A 151 -26.66 -40.10 -36.58
CA PHE A 151 -25.93 -38.85 -36.82
C PHE A 151 -26.66 -37.93 -37.79
N ALA A 152 -27.26 -38.47 -38.86
CA ALA A 152 -28.03 -37.66 -39.82
C ALA A 152 -29.21 -36.94 -39.14
N VAL A 153 -29.89 -37.61 -38.20
CA VAL A 153 -30.96 -37.01 -37.37
C VAL A 153 -30.41 -35.97 -36.40
N LEU A 154 -29.23 -36.22 -35.81
CA LEU A 154 -28.57 -35.30 -34.88
C LEU A 154 -28.23 -33.95 -35.54
N VAL A 155 -27.77 -33.97 -36.79
CA VAL A 155 -27.36 -32.77 -37.56
C VAL A 155 -28.55 -31.85 -37.89
N GLU A 156 -29.76 -32.39 -37.99
CA GLU A 156 -30.98 -31.58 -38.20
C GLU A 156 -31.49 -30.92 -36.90
N ASN A 157 -30.93 -31.29 -35.74
CA ASN A 157 -31.36 -30.76 -34.44
C ASN A 157 -31.05 -29.26 -34.34
N PRO A 158 -32.05 -28.40 -34.05
CA PRO A 158 -31.86 -26.95 -34.00
C PRO A 158 -30.85 -26.50 -32.93
N LYS A 159 -30.51 -27.35 -31.96
CA LYS A 159 -29.49 -27.07 -30.93
C LYS A 159 -28.05 -27.21 -31.42
N LEU A 160 -27.81 -27.80 -32.59
CA LEU A 160 -26.49 -28.00 -33.20
C LEU A 160 -26.21 -27.10 -34.41
N LYS A 161 -27.11 -26.15 -34.72
CA LYS A 161 -26.85 -25.17 -35.77
C LYS A 161 -25.71 -24.24 -35.35
N PHE A 162 -24.60 -24.34 -36.08
CA PHE A 162 -23.47 -23.40 -36.05
C PHE A 162 -23.88 -22.02 -36.54
#